data_AF-A0A7Y2E1S5-F1
#
_entry.id   AF-A0A7Y2E1S5-F1
#
_cell.length_a   1.000
_cell.length_b   1.000
_cell.length_c   1.000
_cell.angle_alpha   90.00
_cell.angle_beta   90.00
_cell.angle_gamma   90.00
#
_symmetry.space_group_name_H-M   'P 1'
#
loop_
_entity.id
_entity.type
_entity.pdbx_description
1 polymer ?
#
loop_
_entity_poly.entity_id
_entity_poly.type
_entity_poly.pdbx_seq_one_letter_code
_entity_poly.pdbx_strand_id
1 'polypeptide(L)'
;MIYRSKSPLRLGLAGGGTDVSPYSDEYGGAILNATINMYAYTTLRFIEDGDKIILQAKDRHEAFEYDVQEQLPIDGNLDLLKG
;
A
#
# COMPACT_ATOMS: atom_id res chain seq x y z
N MET A 1 -21.10 5.99 3.87
CA MET A 1 -20.03 6.77 4.55
C MET A 1 -18.72 6.66 3.76
N ILE A 2 -17.88 7.72 3.73
CA ILE A 2 -16.61 7.76 2.97
C ILE A 2 -15.47 8.14 3.91
N TYR A 3 -14.38 7.39 3.85
CA TYR A 3 -13.12 7.64 4.55
C TYR A 3 -12.01 7.89 3.54
N ARG A 4 -11.13 8.83 3.85
CA ARG A 4 -10.00 9.19 2.98
C ARG A 4 -8.74 9.31 3.81
N SER A 5 -7.65 8.81 3.28
CA SER A 5 -6.32 8.98 3.83
C SER A 5 -5.34 9.33 2.71
N LYS A 6 -4.22 9.94 3.11
CA LYS A 6 -3.06 10.12 2.25
C LYS A 6 -1.78 9.85 3.05
N SER A 7 -0.78 9.28 2.40
CA SER A 7 0.55 9.08 2.98
C SER A 7 1.58 9.80 2.11
N PRO A 8 2.50 10.60 2.68
CA PRO A 8 3.50 11.29 1.89
C PRO A 8 4.55 10.32 1.34
N LEU A 9 5.01 10.59 0.12
CA LEU A 9 6.20 9.96 -0.44
C LEU A 9 7.44 10.49 0.28
N ARG A 10 8.56 9.76 0.15
CA ARG A 10 9.86 10.14 0.73
C ARG A 10 10.95 10.22 -0.32
N LEU A 11 11.91 11.10 -0.08
CA LEU A 11 13.20 11.13 -0.78
C LEU A 11 14.28 10.53 0.13
N GLY A 12 15.05 9.58 -0.38
CA GLY A 12 16.23 9.06 0.32
C GLY A 12 17.39 10.04 0.17
N LEU A 13 17.95 10.50 1.29
CA LEU A 13 19.07 11.45 1.30
C LEU A 13 20.41 10.72 1.47
N ALA A 14 20.47 9.72 2.35
CA ALA A 14 21.66 8.89 2.57
C ALA A 14 21.30 7.54 3.19
N GLY A 15 22.22 6.57 3.10
CA GLY A 15 22.10 5.25 3.73
C GLY A 15 21.16 4.28 3.02
N GLY A 16 20.71 4.59 1.81
CA GLY A 16 19.83 3.70 1.03
C GLY A 16 20.46 2.33 0.80
N GLY A 17 19.70 1.26 1.08
CA GLY A 17 20.15 -0.11 0.97
C GLY A 17 20.70 -0.70 2.27
N THR A 18 21.09 0.14 3.24
CA THR A 18 21.54 -0.36 4.56
C THR A 18 20.39 -0.96 5.38
N ASP A 19 19.14 -0.65 5.03
CA ASP A 19 17.92 -1.19 5.63
C ASP A 19 17.48 -2.53 5.02
N VAL A 20 18.21 -3.03 4.03
CA VAL A 20 17.87 -4.27 3.31
C VAL A 20 18.79 -5.41 3.75
N SER A 21 18.19 -6.58 3.97
CA SER A 21 18.92 -7.82 4.23
C SER A 21 19.78 -8.23 3.01
N PRO A 22 20.97 -8.81 3.21
CA PRO A 22 21.53 -9.27 4.50
C PRO A 22 22.24 -8.18 5.31
N TYR A 23 22.47 -6.99 4.73
CA TYR A 23 23.28 -5.97 5.37
C TYR A 23 22.67 -5.48 6.68
N SER A 24 21.37 -5.18 6.69
CA SER A 24 20.66 -4.73 7.89
C SER A 24 20.66 -5.76 9.02
N ASP A 25 20.59 -7.05 8.68
CA ASP A 25 20.59 -8.15 9.65
C ASP A 25 21.96 -8.34 10.29
N GLU A 26 23.04 -8.17 9.51
CA GLU A 26 24.42 -8.42 9.96
C GLU A 26 25.04 -7.19 10.65
N TYR A 27 24.78 -5.98 10.15
CA TYR A 27 25.46 -4.75 10.58
C TYR A 27 24.53 -3.70 11.19
N GLY A 28 23.21 -3.91 11.13
CA GLY A 28 22.23 -2.86 11.38
C GLY A 28 22.10 -1.89 10.20
N GLY A 29 20.93 -1.26 10.06
CA GLY A 29 20.62 -0.30 9.01
C GLY A 29 20.35 1.09 9.55
N ALA A 30 20.78 2.12 8.81
CA ALA A 30 20.48 3.51 9.14
C ALA A 30 20.25 4.32 7.87
N ILE A 31 19.08 4.96 7.79
CA ILE A 31 18.69 5.80 6.66
C ILE A 31 18.41 7.22 7.12
N LEU A 32 18.88 8.17 6.31
CA LEU A 32 18.41 9.54 6.34
C LEU A 32 17.44 9.76 5.17
N ASN A 33 16.18 10.06 5.47
CA ASN A 33 15.16 10.39 4.48
C ASN A 33 14.27 11.54 4.96
N ALA A 34 13.51 12.12 4.03
CA ALA A 34 12.51 13.13 4.34
C ALA A 34 11.27 12.93 3.49
N THR A 35 10.09 13.15 4.07
CA THR A 35 8.83 13.19 3.33
C THR A 35 8.76 14.44 2.46
N ILE A 36 8.13 14.33 1.30
CA ILE A 36 7.93 15.43 0.36
C ILE A 36 6.44 15.69 0.13
N ASN A 37 6.09 16.81 -0.51
CA ASN A 37 4.71 17.22 -0.78
C ASN A 37 4.01 16.42 -1.91
N MET A 38 4.43 15.18 -2.14
CA MET A 38 3.80 14.22 -3.04
C MET A 38 3.21 13.09 -2.21
N TYR A 39 2.07 12.51 -2.62
CA TYR A 39 1.30 11.61 -1.75
C TYR A 39 0.74 10.41 -2.51
N ALA A 40 0.64 9.28 -1.83
CA ALA A 40 -0.26 8.17 -2.18
C ALA A 40 -1.61 8.39 -1.49
N TYR A 41 -2.71 8.08 -2.17
CA TYR A 41 -4.07 8.33 -1.68
C TYR A 41 -4.87 7.04 -1.59
N THR A 42 -5.68 6.93 -0.55
CA THR A 42 -6.63 5.82 -0.38
C THR A 42 -8.01 6.38 -0.06
N THR A 43 -9.03 5.81 -0.68
CA THR A 43 -10.44 6.13 -0.40
C THR A 43 -11.18 4.84 -0.11
N LEU A 44 -11.80 4.77 1.06
CA LEU A 44 -12.64 3.66 1.47
C LEU A 44 -14.09 4.13 1.54
N ARG A 45 -14.99 3.39 0.92
CA ARG A 45 -16.42 3.69 0.90
C ARG A 45 -17.18 2.41 1.12
N PHE A 46 -18.11 2.43 2.07
CA PHE A 46 -19.08 1.35 2.22
C PHE A 46 -20.04 1.34 1.03
N ILE A 47 -20.25 0.14 0.47
CA ILE A 47 -21.25 -0.11 -0.57
C ILE A 47 -22.52 -0.52 0.17
N GLU A 48 -23.61 0.23 -0.03
CA GLU A 48 -24.90 -0.10 0.58
C GLU A 48 -25.40 -1.44 0.02
N ASP A 49 -25.87 -2.31 0.92
CA ASP A 49 -26.32 -3.69 0.63
C ASP A 49 -25.31 -4.56 -0.15
N GLY A 50 -24.03 -4.19 -0.11
CA GLY A 50 -22.97 -4.88 -0.85
C GLY A 50 -22.45 -6.12 -0.12
N ASP A 51 -22.49 -7.26 -0.78
CA ASP A 51 -21.80 -8.52 -0.42
C ASP A 51 -20.41 -8.63 -1.08
N LYS A 52 -19.90 -7.51 -1.61
CA LYS A 52 -18.66 -7.43 -2.38
C LYS A 52 -17.62 -6.51 -1.77
N ILE A 53 -16.36 -6.82 -2.03
CA ILE A 53 -15.19 -5.98 -1.82
C ILE A 53 -14.62 -5.61 -3.19
N ILE A 54 -14.51 -4.30 -3.48
CA ILE A 54 -13.97 -3.79 -4.74
C ILE A 54 -12.63 -3.10 -4.46
N LEU A 55 -11.56 -3.64 -5.05
CA LEU A 55 -10.22 -3.04 -5.01
C LEU A 55 -9.94 -2.31 -6.32
N GLN A 56 -9.50 -1.05 -6.24
CA GLN A 56 -9.22 -0.22 -7.42
C GLN A 56 -7.85 0.45 -7.29
N ALA A 57 -6.96 0.15 -8.24
CA ALA A 57 -5.67 0.83 -8.40
C ALA A 57 -5.78 1.81 -9.57
N LYS A 58 -6.06 3.08 -9.25
CA LYS A 58 -6.32 4.12 -10.25
C LYS A 58 -5.13 4.45 -11.14
N ASP A 59 -3.93 4.36 -10.58
CA ASP A 59 -2.64 4.56 -11.24
C ASP A 59 -2.33 3.45 -12.25
N ARG A 60 -2.83 2.23 -12.02
CA ARG A 60 -2.69 1.07 -12.91
C ARG A 60 -3.89 0.83 -13.82
N HIS A 61 -4.97 1.58 -13.65
CA HIS A 61 -6.25 1.36 -14.34
C HIS A 61 -6.83 -0.04 -14.13
N GLU A 62 -6.62 -0.61 -12.94
CA GLU A 62 -7.06 -1.96 -12.58
C GLU A 62 -8.18 -1.91 -11.53
N ALA A 63 -9.14 -2.83 -11.66
CA ALA A 63 -10.21 -3.02 -10.68
C ALA A 63 -10.57 -4.51 -10.58
N PHE A 64 -10.70 -5.00 -9.35
CA PHE A 64 -11.06 -6.38 -9.05
C PHE A 64 -12.18 -6.41 -8.01
N GLU A 65 -13.09 -7.37 -8.17
CA GLU A 65 -14.23 -7.58 -7.30
C GLU A 65 -14.13 -8.96 -6.65
N TYR A 66 -14.43 -9.02 -5.37
CA TYR A 66 -14.37 -10.21 -4.56
C TYR A 66 -15.63 -10.33 -3.71
N ASP A 67 -16.05 -11.56 -3.41
CA ASP A 67 -17.03 -11.80 -2.35
C ASP A 67 -16.46 -11.38 -0.99
N VAL A 68 -17.34 -10.95 -0.08
CA VAL A 68 -16.97 -10.66 1.32
C VAL A 68 -16.48 -11.95 1.99
N GLN A 69 -15.27 -11.89 2.52
CA GLN A 69 -14.58 -12.98 3.18
C GLN A 69 -13.54 -12.42 4.15
N GLU A 70 -13.10 -13.22 5.12
CA GLU A 70 -12.11 -12.77 6.13
C GLU A 70 -10.74 -12.48 5.52
N GLN A 71 -10.35 -13.20 4.45
CA GLN A 71 -9.10 -13.04 3.73
C GLN A 71 -9.33 -13.12 2.22
N LEU A 72 -8.84 -12.13 1.48
CA LEU A 72 -8.90 -12.14 0.02
C LEU A 72 -7.82 -13.08 -0.56
N PRO A 73 -8.07 -13.78 -1.68
CA PRO A 73 -7.10 -14.67 -2.28
C PRO A 73 -5.91 -13.90 -2.86
N ILE A 74 -4.70 -14.41 -2.62
CA ILE A 74 -3.46 -13.93 -3.26
C ILE A 74 -3.37 -14.58 -4.65
N ASP A 75 -3.87 -13.86 -5.65
CA ASP A 75 -4.13 -14.36 -7.01
C ASP A 75 -3.28 -13.67 -8.08
N GLY A 76 -2.30 -12.87 -7.68
CA GLY A 76 -1.45 -12.06 -8.55
C GLY A 76 -2.02 -10.67 -8.87
N ASN A 77 -3.27 -10.39 -8.48
CA ASN A 77 -3.94 -9.13 -8.76
C ASN A 77 -4.02 -8.26 -7.50
N LEU A 78 -3.26 -7.17 -7.46
CA LEU A 78 -3.31 -6.21 -6.36
C LEU A 78 -3.05 -6.83 -4.96
N ASP A 79 -2.23 -7.88 -4.87
CA ASP A 79 -2.02 -8.62 -3.62
C ASP A 79 -1.50 -7.76 -2.45
N LEU A 80 -0.73 -6.71 -2.75
CA LEU A 80 -0.28 -5.73 -1.74
C LEU A 80 -1.44 -5.01 -1.02
N LEU A 81 -2.61 -4.90 -1.64
CA LEU A 81 -3.80 -4.32 -1.02
C LEU A 81 -4.59 -5.34 -0.17
N LYS A 82 -4.29 -6.63 -0.32
CA LYS A 82 -5.02 -7.74 0.33
C LYS A 82 -4.38 -8.16 1.66
N GLY A 83 -3.07 -7.92 1.83
CA GLY A 83 -2.30 -8.29 3.02
C GLY A 83 -1.27 -9.34 2.70
#